data_AF-A0A1G4RWY4-F1
#
_entry.id   AF-A0A1G4RWY4-F1
#
_cell.length_a   1.000
_cell.length_b   1.000
_cell.length_c   1.000
_cell.angle_alpha   90.00
_cell.angle_beta   90.00
_cell.angle_gamma   90.00
#
_symmetry.space_group_name_H-M   'P 1'
#
loop_
_entity.id
_entity.type
_entity.pdbx_description
1 polymer ?
#
loop_
_entity_poly.entity_id
_entity_poly.type
_entity_poly.pdbx_seq_one_letter_code
_entity_poly.pdbx_strand_id
1 'polypeptide(L)'
;MAVRRTATYMLATAIGVLEMFWSGTLLPDQPADLISQAEARIGRPLTPVSYAGVARRTTRRAVYAGAAASTYYAPQCVPVRDAYGKIVGYRCP
;
A
#
# COMPACT_ATOMS: atom_id res chain seq x y z
N MET A 1 67.51 10.46 -27.09
CA MET A 1 66.19 11.12 -27.18
C MET A 1 65.02 10.18 -27.50
N ALA A 2 65.22 9.08 -28.25
CA ALA A 2 64.15 8.13 -28.59
C ALA A 2 63.53 7.42 -27.37
N VAL A 3 64.34 6.93 -26.42
CA VAL A 3 63.88 6.15 -25.25
C VAL A 3 62.93 6.95 -24.33
N ARG A 4 63.20 8.26 -24.17
CA ARG A 4 62.40 9.13 -23.29
C ARG A 4 61.02 9.40 -23.90
N ARG A 5 60.95 9.47 -25.24
CA ARG A 5 59.74 9.70 -26.04
C ARG A 5 58.88 8.44 -26.12
N THR A 6 59.50 7.27 -26.30
CA THR A 6 58.78 5.98 -26.25
C THR A 6 58.21 5.70 -24.86
N ALA A 7 58.96 6.01 -23.79
CA ALA A 7 58.46 5.88 -22.42
C ALA A 7 57.24 6.78 -22.13
N THR A 8 57.23 8.01 -22.67
CA THR A 8 56.07 8.92 -22.51
C THR A 8 54.84 8.40 -23.24
N TYR A 9 55.00 7.86 -24.45
CA TYR A 9 53.88 7.26 -25.19
C TYR A 9 53.32 6.03 -24.49
N MET A 10 54.17 5.15 -23.93
CA MET A 10 53.72 3.97 -23.18
C MET A 10 52.91 4.35 -21.93
N LEU A 11 53.39 5.36 -21.19
CA LEU A 11 52.71 5.83 -20.00
C LEU A 11 51.36 6.51 -20.33
N ALA A 12 51.32 7.31 -21.40
CA ALA A 12 50.08 7.90 -21.90
C ALA A 12 49.05 6.85 -22.33
N THR A 13 49.49 5.79 -23.04
CA THR A 13 48.58 4.70 -23.42
C THR A 13 48.08 3.91 -22.20
N ALA A 14 48.91 3.69 -21.19
CA ALA A 14 48.52 2.96 -19.99
C ALA A 14 47.46 3.73 -19.16
N ILE A 15 47.63 5.05 -19.02
CA ILE A 15 46.65 5.91 -18.33
C ILE A 15 45.33 5.93 -19.10
N GLY A 16 45.37 6.12 -20.43
CA GLY A 16 44.14 6.15 -21.24
C GLY A 16 43.35 4.83 -21.19
N VAL A 17 44.04 3.68 -21.12
CA VAL A 17 43.38 2.38 -20.92
C VAL A 17 42.78 2.29 -19.52
N LEU A 18 43.49 2.73 -18.48
CA LEU A 18 43.00 2.68 -17.11
C LEU A 18 41.74 3.54 -16.93
N GLU A 19 41.69 4.73 -17.53
CA GLU A 19 40.51 5.60 -17.53
C GLU A 19 39.31 4.98 -18.25
N MET A 20 39.54 4.24 -19.35
CA MET A 20 38.47 3.54 -20.08
C MET A 20 37.77 2.48 -19.23
N PHE A 21 38.51 1.80 -18.36
CA PHE A 21 37.97 0.75 -17.48
C PHE A 21 37.52 1.27 -16.11
N TRP A 22 37.71 2.56 -15.83
CA TRP A 22 37.34 3.16 -14.55
C TRP A 22 35.86 3.54 -14.52
N SER A 23 35.07 2.94 -13.63
CA SER A 23 33.61 3.15 -13.52
C SER A 23 33.20 4.41 -12.73
N GLY A 24 34.15 5.31 -12.40
CA GLY A 24 33.88 6.59 -11.73
C GLY A 24 33.55 6.50 -10.24
N THR A 25 33.47 5.30 -9.66
CA THR A 25 33.04 5.08 -8.27
C THR A 25 34.23 4.79 -7.36
N LEU A 26 34.66 5.80 -6.59
CA LEU A 26 35.69 5.65 -5.54
C LEU A 26 35.09 5.20 -4.20
N LEU A 27 33.83 5.52 -3.94
CA LEU A 27 33.05 5.10 -2.78
C LEU A 27 31.73 4.47 -3.27
N PRO A 28 31.19 3.45 -2.57
CA PRO A 28 29.87 2.91 -2.86
C PRO A 28 28.80 4.00 -2.76
N ASP A 29 27.97 4.14 -3.80
CA ASP A 29 26.87 5.12 -3.86
C ASP A 29 25.71 4.76 -2.88
N GLN A 30 25.74 3.56 -2.30
CA GLN A 30 24.83 3.17 -1.23
C GLN A 30 25.62 2.84 0.04
N PRO A 31 25.28 3.46 1.19
CA PRO A 31 25.73 2.94 2.47
C PRO A 31 25.18 1.51 2.57
N ALA A 32 26.03 0.56 2.97
CA ALA A 32 25.58 -0.79 3.31
C ALA A 32 24.61 -0.67 4.49
N ASP A 33 23.32 -0.62 4.20
CA ASP A 33 22.27 -0.45 5.19
C ASP A 33 22.24 -1.75 6.02
N LEU A 34 22.77 -1.69 7.25
CA LEU A 34 22.84 -2.82 8.17
C LEU A 34 21.46 -3.18 8.75
N ILE A 35 20.43 -2.43 8.39
CA ILE A 35 19.07 -2.57 8.89
C ILE A 35 18.14 -2.75 7.69
N SER A 36 17.37 -3.83 7.70
CA SER A 36 16.35 -4.10 6.68
C SER A 36 15.27 -3.02 6.73
N GLN A 37 15.08 -2.30 5.63
CA GLN A 37 13.95 -1.39 5.42
C GLN A 37 12.64 -2.18 5.52
N ALA A 38 11.88 -1.97 6.59
CA ALA A 38 10.57 -2.59 6.78
C ALA A 38 9.49 -1.83 5.99
N GLU A 39 9.39 -2.12 4.69
CA GLU A 39 8.38 -1.52 3.80
C GLU A 39 6.96 -2.01 4.17
N ALA A 40 6.26 -1.27 5.03
CA ALA A 40 4.88 -1.56 5.38
C ALA A 40 3.93 -1.11 4.24
N ARG A 41 3.70 -1.99 3.28
CA ARG A 41 2.74 -1.73 2.18
C ARG A 41 1.30 -1.62 2.69
N ILE A 42 0.78 -0.41 2.71
CA ILE A 42 -0.64 -0.09 3.03
C ILE A 42 -1.55 -0.77 1.98
N GLY A 43 -2.66 -1.37 2.44
CA GLY A 43 -3.70 -1.91 1.55
C GLY A 43 -3.69 -3.42 1.34
N ARG A 44 -2.59 -4.12 1.69
CA ARG A 44 -2.55 -5.60 1.67
C ARG A 44 -3.66 -6.17 2.59
N PRO A 45 -4.33 -7.27 2.21
CA PRO A 45 -5.52 -7.80 2.90
C PRO A 45 -5.35 -8.17 4.39
N LEU A 46 -4.13 -8.18 4.91
CA LEU A 46 -3.79 -8.42 6.32
C LEU A 46 -3.08 -7.24 7.01
N THR A 47 -3.07 -6.06 6.38
CA THR A 47 -2.56 -4.83 7.02
C THR A 47 -3.69 -4.10 7.74
N PRO A 48 -3.40 -3.36 8.83
CA PRO A 48 -4.43 -2.67 9.62
C PRO A 48 -5.35 -1.78 8.76
N VAL A 49 -4.78 -1.14 7.74
CA VAL A 49 -5.44 -0.21 6.81
C VAL A 49 -5.70 -0.89 5.46
N SER A 50 -6.39 -2.02 5.47
CA SER A 50 -6.86 -2.70 4.25
C SER A 50 -8.32 -2.39 3.95
N TYR A 51 -8.63 -1.98 2.71
CA TYR A 51 -10.01 -1.73 2.26
C TYR A 51 -10.91 -2.97 2.41
N ALA A 52 -10.42 -4.15 2.04
CA ALA A 52 -11.17 -5.39 2.21
C ALA A 52 -11.48 -5.69 3.69
N GLY A 53 -10.55 -5.38 4.59
CA GLY A 53 -10.75 -5.51 6.03
C GLY A 53 -11.75 -4.49 6.60
N VAL A 54 -11.70 -3.24 6.12
CA VAL A 54 -12.68 -2.20 6.48
C VAL A 54 -14.07 -2.60 6.01
N ALA A 55 -14.23 -3.01 4.75
CA ALA A 55 -15.51 -3.45 4.20
C ALA A 55 -16.15 -4.54 5.07
N ARG A 56 -15.42 -5.63 5.36
CA ARG A 56 -15.89 -6.71 6.22
C ARG A 56 -16.29 -6.22 7.62
N ARG A 57 -15.48 -5.35 8.26
CA ARG A 57 -15.78 -4.79 9.58
C ARG A 57 -17.03 -3.91 9.57
N THR A 58 -17.20 -3.07 8.54
CA THR A 58 -18.38 -2.21 8.40
C THR A 58 -19.64 -3.03 8.17
N THR A 59 -19.62 -4.05 7.29
CA THR A 59 -20.75 -4.95 7.09
C THR A 59 -21.11 -5.66 8.39
N ARG A 60 -20.12 -6.20 9.11
CA ARG A 60 -20.36 -6.88 10.38
C ARG A 60 -21.01 -5.95 11.41
N ARG A 61 -20.51 -4.72 11.56
CA ARG A 61 -21.08 -3.70 12.45
C ARG A 61 -22.50 -3.32 12.05
N ALA A 62 -22.76 -3.11 10.76
CA ALA A 62 -24.09 -2.78 10.25
C ALA A 62 -25.09 -3.90 10.51
N VAL A 63 -24.68 -5.16 10.31
CA VAL A 63 -25.53 -6.34 10.60
C VAL A 63 -25.85 -6.43 12.08
N TYR A 64 -24.85 -6.28 12.97
CA TYR A 64 -25.11 -6.30 14.42
C TYR A 64 -26.00 -5.14 14.87
N ALA A 65 -25.76 -3.93 14.37
CA ALA A 65 -26.58 -2.76 14.70
C ALA A 65 -28.01 -2.92 14.18
N GLY A 66 -28.20 -3.42 12.96
CA GLY A 66 -29.52 -3.71 12.40
C GLY A 66 -30.26 -4.80 13.16
N ALA A 67 -29.56 -5.86 13.59
CA ALA A 67 -30.16 -6.90 14.43
C ALA A 67 -30.62 -6.36 15.78
N ALA A 68 -29.80 -5.54 16.45
CA ALA A 68 -30.17 -4.90 17.72
C ALA A 68 -31.32 -3.88 17.54
N ALA A 69 -31.32 -3.12 16.45
CA ALA A 69 -32.42 -2.20 16.14
C ALA A 69 -33.73 -2.98 15.89
N SER A 70 -33.66 -4.13 15.22
CA SER A 70 -34.86 -4.92 14.91
C SER A 70 -35.60 -5.40 16.16
N THR A 71 -34.89 -5.78 17.23
CA THR A 71 -35.53 -6.20 18.49
C THR A 71 -36.15 -5.01 19.25
N TYR A 72 -35.63 -3.80 19.06
CA TYR A 72 -36.18 -2.59 19.63
C TYR A 72 -37.41 -2.08 18.85
N TYR A 73 -37.33 -2.03 17.52
CA TYR A 73 -38.40 -1.49 16.68
C TYR A 73 -39.55 -2.47 16.42
N ALA A 74 -39.29 -3.78 16.32
CA ALA A 74 -40.33 -4.77 16.03
C ALA A 74 -41.61 -4.69 16.90
N PRO A 75 -41.54 -4.56 18.24
CA PRO A 75 -42.76 -4.47 19.06
C PRO A 75 -43.52 -3.14 18.94
N GLN A 76 -42.91 -2.10 18.36
CA GLN A 76 -43.48 -0.74 18.22
C GLN A 76 -43.87 -0.38 16.79
N CYS A 77 -43.77 -1.31 15.84
CA CYS A 77 -44.21 -1.10 14.47
C CYS A 77 -45.74 -1.27 14.34
N VAL A 78 -46.43 -0.29 13.76
CA VAL A 78 -47.87 -0.36 13.45
C VAL A 78 -48.11 -0.61 11.94
N PRO A 79 -49.11 -1.41 11.56
CA PRO A 79 -49.42 -1.69 10.15
C PRO A 79 -50.03 -0.45 9.47
N VAL A 80 -49.49 -0.09 8.30
CA VAL A 80 -50.08 0.91 7.41
C VAL A 80 -51.04 0.22 6.47
N ARG A 81 -52.28 0.73 6.41
CA ARG A 81 -53.33 0.20 5.53
C ARG A 81 -53.61 1.16 4.38
N ASP A 82 -53.95 0.60 3.22
CA ASP A 82 -54.50 1.35 2.10
C ASP A 82 -56.00 1.66 2.29
N ALA A 83 -56.59 2.40 1.34
CA ALA A 83 -58.01 2.74 1.35
C ALA A 83 -58.94 1.50 1.29
N TYR A 84 -58.43 0.34 0.90
CA TYR A 84 -59.16 -0.92 0.80
C TYR A 84 -58.93 -1.85 2.00
N GLY A 85 -58.18 -1.39 3.02
CA GLY A 85 -57.90 -2.12 4.26
C GLY A 85 -56.77 -3.15 4.17
N LYS A 86 -56.06 -3.27 3.04
CA LYS A 86 -54.89 -4.16 2.90
C LYS A 86 -53.66 -3.55 3.58
N ILE A 87 -52.85 -4.41 4.19
CA ILE A 87 -51.57 -4.01 4.79
C ILE A 87 -50.57 -3.81 3.66
N VAL A 88 -50.10 -2.58 3.50
CA VAL A 88 -49.12 -2.19 2.46
C VAL A 88 -47.72 -1.96 3.04
N GLY A 89 -47.60 -1.93 4.37
CA GLY A 89 -46.32 -1.80 5.05
C GLY A 89 -46.47 -1.70 6.56
N TYR A 90 -45.34 -1.50 7.24
CA TYR A 90 -45.28 -1.23 8.67
C TYR A 90 -44.54 0.09 8.89
N ARG A 91 -45.05 0.91 9.81
CA ARG A 91 -44.40 2.13 10.26
C ARG A 91 -43.87 1.87 11.66
N CYS A 92 -42.55 1.93 11.81
CA CYS A 92 -41.88 1.95 13.11
C CYS A 92 -41.49 3.41 13.40
N PRO A 93 -41.35 3.81 14.67
CA PRO A 93 -40.87 5.15 15.04
C PRO A 93 -39.45 5.44 14.54
#